data_AF-C5DEQ3-F1
#
_entry.id   AF-C5DEQ3-F1
#
_cell.length_a   1.000
_cell.length_b   1.000
_cell.length_c   1.000
_cell.angle_alpha   90.00
_cell.angle_beta   90.00
_cell.angle_gamma   90.00
#
_symmetry.space_group_name_H-M   'P 1'
#
loop_
_entity.id
_entity.type
_entity.pdbx_description
1 polymer ?
#
loop_
_entity_poly.entity_id
_entity_poly.type
_entity_poly.pdbx_seq_one_letter_code
_entity_poly.pdbx_strand_id
1 'polypeptide(L)'
;MDARKSLPKESFFASPLYDFLSPFRPVANQYYAEYVIVIFALVIRCAVGLGSFSGEATVPMHGDFEAQRHWMELTTNLPLSQWYWFDLQYWGLDYPPLTAYHSYALGKLGSVLNPEWFALGSSRGNETPELKAYMRFTVILSEAALYIPAVLYFTKWFGIKRRQSPIGQYIAAAAILFQPSLILIDHGHFQYNSVMLGLTVYAINNLLDGFHGPAAICFMLSLCFKQMALFYSPIFFAYLLSRSLFSPSFKFSRFMSVALSTVITFCLMFSPLYVFGGMKNVLQSIHRIFPFSRGIFEDKVANFWCVSNVIVKYADNFTQDQLQKLSTFATAAGFLPSFALVVLYPKKHMIPYGLAACSMAFFLFGFQVHEKSILVPLLPISLLFCSTDWNVLAIVSWINNVALFTLWPLLKKDKLALQYGIMMLLSNWLIGNFSFVTPRFLPGFITPGPSMSNVAETYRRRSFLPNNIVWKILIITSYIVMAVIHILDLFVQPPAKLPDLWVLMNCALGFTCFSVFWLWNNYKLFTMRNKSILDL
;
A
#
# COMPACT_ATOMS: atom_id res chain seq x y z
N MET A 1 43.53 5.76 -23.09
CA MET A 1 42.50 4.73 -22.85
C MET A 1 41.97 4.94 -21.44
N ASP A 2 41.10 5.95 -21.29
CA ASP A 2 40.49 6.26 -19.99
C ASP A 2 39.31 5.31 -19.75
N ALA A 3 39.57 4.22 -19.04
CA ALA A 3 38.52 3.48 -18.36
C ALA A 3 38.03 4.35 -17.19
N ARG A 4 37.21 5.37 -17.47
CA ARG A 4 36.26 5.87 -16.49
C ARG A 4 35.37 4.69 -16.15
N LYS A 5 35.74 3.92 -15.12
CA LYS A 5 34.84 2.97 -14.45
C LYS A 5 33.58 3.78 -14.17
N SER A 6 32.53 3.53 -14.95
CA SER A 6 31.24 4.17 -14.72
C SER A 6 30.87 3.81 -13.30
N LEU A 7 30.89 4.80 -12.40
CA LEU A 7 30.41 4.63 -11.03
C LEU A 7 29.06 3.92 -11.09
N PRO A 8 28.81 2.90 -10.26
CA PRO A 8 27.53 2.21 -10.24
C PRO A 8 26.42 3.27 -10.12
N LYS A 9 25.43 3.21 -11.02
CA LYS A 9 24.29 4.13 -10.98
C LYS A 9 23.50 3.82 -9.72
N GLU A 10 23.65 4.69 -8.72
CA GLU A 10 22.91 4.57 -7.47
C GLU A 10 21.52 5.21 -7.60
N SER A 11 20.51 4.54 -7.05
CA SER A 11 19.15 5.05 -6.99
C SER A 11 19.12 6.33 -6.15
N PHE A 12 18.33 7.31 -6.59
CA PHE A 12 18.17 8.61 -5.92
C PHE A 12 19.48 9.40 -5.72
N PHE A 13 20.51 9.16 -6.55
CA PHE A 13 21.74 9.95 -6.50
C PHE A 13 21.44 11.45 -6.51
N ALA A 14 22.08 12.19 -5.60
CA ALA A 14 21.89 13.63 -5.41
C ALA A 14 20.50 14.06 -4.89
N SER A 15 19.76 13.17 -4.23
CA SER A 15 18.61 13.53 -3.40
C SER A 15 19.03 13.82 -1.94
N PRO A 16 18.22 14.56 -1.17
CA PRO A 16 18.43 14.70 0.27
C PRO A 16 18.53 13.36 0.98
N LEU A 17 17.71 12.37 0.59
CA LEU A 17 17.76 11.03 1.17
C LEU A 17 19.12 10.34 0.93
N TYR A 18 19.70 10.52 -0.26
CA TYR A 18 21.04 10.02 -0.55
C TYR A 18 22.10 10.69 0.31
N ASP A 19 22.02 12.01 0.52
CA ASP A 19 23.02 12.71 1.34
C ASP A 19 22.91 12.39 2.80
N PHE A 20 21.69 12.29 3.37
CA PHE A 20 21.51 11.92 4.77
C PHE A 20 22.17 10.58 5.07
N LEU A 21 22.21 9.69 4.08
CA LEU A 21 22.78 8.36 4.24
C LEU A 21 24.23 8.25 3.74
N SER A 22 24.74 9.23 2.99
CA SER A 22 26.11 9.20 2.45
C SER A 22 27.23 9.20 3.51
N PRO A 23 27.11 9.88 4.68
CA PRO A 23 28.11 9.80 5.75
C PRO A 23 28.32 8.39 6.30
N PHE A 24 27.35 7.48 6.11
CA PHE A 24 27.43 6.08 6.56
C PHE A 24 28.13 5.15 5.56
N ARG A 25 28.64 5.66 4.44
CA ARG A 25 29.40 4.86 3.45
C ARG A 25 30.62 4.10 4.01
N PRO A 26 31.42 4.67 4.92
CA PRO A 26 32.55 3.95 5.51
C PRO A 26 32.08 2.64 6.14
N VAL A 27 32.81 1.54 5.91
CA VAL A 27 32.41 0.18 6.34
C VAL A 27 32.06 0.12 7.83
N ALA A 28 32.81 0.83 8.67
CA ALA A 28 32.59 0.91 10.11
C ALA A 28 31.22 1.51 10.49
N ASN A 29 30.59 2.29 9.61
CA ASN A 29 29.38 3.05 9.91
C ASN A 29 28.12 2.53 9.19
N GLN A 30 28.26 1.57 8.27
CA GLN A 30 27.15 1.16 7.38
C GLN A 30 25.94 0.61 8.14
N TYR A 31 26.16 -0.10 9.25
CA TYR A 31 25.06 -0.67 10.03
C TYR A 31 24.22 0.39 10.74
N TYR A 32 24.80 1.56 11.07
CA TYR A 32 24.04 2.65 11.69
C TYR A 32 22.98 3.22 10.74
N ALA A 33 23.19 3.17 9.43
CA ALA A 33 22.23 3.66 8.44
C ALA A 33 20.87 2.97 8.59
N GLU A 34 20.87 1.65 8.85
CA GLU A 34 19.66 0.86 9.09
C GLU A 34 18.88 1.39 10.30
N TYR A 35 19.55 1.53 11.45
CA TYR A 35 18.93 1.99 12.69
C TYR A 35 18.41 3.43 12.56
N VAL A 36 19.17 4.32 11.93
CA VAL A 36 18.77 5.71 11.70
C VAL A 36 17.48 5.76 10.89
N ILE A 37 17.40 5.01 9.79
CA ILE A 37 16.17 4.97 8.96
C ILE A 37 14.98 4.47 9.76
N VAL A 38 15.15 3.36 10.50
CA VAL A 38 14.06 2.78 11.29
C VAL A 38 13.59 3.76 12.37
N ILE A 39 14.50 4.39 13.11
CA ILE A 39 14.16 5.37 14.14
C ILE A 39 13.40 6.55 13.54
N PHE A 40 13.91 7.16 12.45
CA PHE A 40 13.22 8.28 11.80
C PHE A 40 11.85 7.86 11.22
N ALA A 41 11.75 6.66 10.66
CA ALA A 41 10.49 6.11 10.17
C ALA A 41 9.45 6.00 11.30
N LEU A 42 9.85 5.53 12.49
CA LEU A 42 8.97 5.42 13.66
C LEU A 42 8.61 6.78 14.24
N VAL A 43 9.56 7.72 14.35
CA VAL A 43 9.31 9.09 14.84
C VAL A 43 8.27 9.80 13.99
N ILE A 44 8.37 9.69 12.66
CA ILE A 44 7.40 10.32 11.74
C ILE A 44 6.00 9.70 11.91
N ARG A 45 5.90 8.38 12.11
CA ARG A 45 4.63 7.70 12.39
C ARG A 45 4.01 8.17 13.70
N CYS A 46 4.82 8.29 14.76
CA CYS A 46 4.37 8.87 16.03
C CYS A 46 3.86 10.31 15.84
N ALA A 47 4.58 11.15 15.11
CA ALA A 47 4.20 12.54 14.87
C ALA A 47 2.89 12.67 14.08
N VAL A 48 2.67 11.82 13.07
CA VAL A 48 1.39 11.75 12.35
C VAL A 48 0.26 11.31 13.29
N GLY A 49 0.53 10.35 14.19
CA GLY A 49 -0.42 9.82 15.17
C GLY A 49 -0.92 10.80 16.22
N LEU A 50 -0.26 11.96 16.38
CA LEU A 50 -0.73 13.06 17.23
C LEU A 50 -1.98 13.76 16.68
N GLY A 51 -2.27 13.58 15.39
CA GLY A 51 -3.48 14.11 14.75
C GLY A 51 -4.77 13.46 15.25
N SER A 52 -5.88 13.96 14.71
CA SER A 52 -7.21 13.34 14.78
C SER A 52 -7.21 11.94 14.12
N PHE A 53 -8.31 11.21 14.27
CA PHE A 53 -8.50 9.88 13.68
C PHE A 53 -9.88 9.78 13.01
N SER A 54 -10.08 8.69 12.27
CA SER A 54 -11.34 8.39 11.58
C SER A 54 -12.51 8.37 12.56
N GLY A 55 -13.40 9.35 12.42
CA GLY A 55 -14.62 9.49 13.21
C GLY A 55 -14.46 10.04 14.64
N GLU A 56 -13.38 10.77 14.92
CA GLU A 56 -13.18 11.46 16.21
C GLU A 56 -14.35 12.44 16.47
N ALA A 57 -15.03 12.25 17.60
CA ALA A 57 -16.20 13.01 18.03
C ALA A 57 -17.38 13.01 17.03
N THR A 58 -17.54 11.94 16.23
CA THR A 58 -18.68 11.81 15.29
C THR A 58 -19.70 10.76 15.74
N VAL A 59 -20.58 11.15 16.67
CA VAL A 59 -21.72 10.34 17.15
C VAL A 59 -22.74 10.14 16.01
N PRO A 60 -23.47 8.99 15.91
CA PRO A 60 -23.47 7.86 16.85
C PRO A 60 -22.50 6.72 16.53
N MET A 61 -21.97 6.65 15.30
CA MET A 61 -21.19 5.50 14.85
C MET A 61 -19.68 5.68 14.95
N HIS A 62 -19.15 6.91 15.10
CA HIS A 62 -17.70 7.17 14.99
C HIS A 62 -17.14 6.65 13.63
N GLY A 63 -15.88 6.19 13.61
CA GLY A 63 -15.21 5.74 12.38
C GLY A 63 -14.33 4.51 12.60
N ASP A 64 -13.30 4.34 11.76
CA ASP A 64 -12.47 3.13 11.74
C ASP A 64 -11.73 2.90 13.07
N PHE A 65 -11.43 3.95 13.86
CA PHE A 65 -10.85 3.81 15.19
C PHE A 65 -11.78 3.04 16.13
N GLU A 66 -13.06 3.42 16.18
CA GLU A 66 -14.07 2.76 17.00
C GLU A 66 -14.35 1.34 16.50
N ALA A 67 -14.32 1.11 15.19
CA ALA A 67 -14.46 -0.24 14.64
C ALA A 67 -13.39 -1.20 15.19
N GLN A 68 -12.12 -0.79 15.16
CA GLN A 68 -11.02 -1.60 15.70
C GLN A 68 -11.12 -1.75 17.23
N ARG A 69 -11.45 -0.67 17.96
CA ARG A 69 -11.67 -0.74 19.42
C ARG A 69 -12.79 -1.72 19.77
N HIS A 70 -13.89 -1.66 19.04
CA HIS A 70 -15.03 -2.56 19.22
C HIS A 70 -14.68 -4.01 18.90
N TRP A 71 -13.83 -4.27 17.89
CA TRP A 71 -13.35 -5.62 17.62
C TRP A 71 -12.46 -6.16 18.75
N MET A 72 -11.63 -5.31 19.37
CA MET A 72 -10.89 -5.70 20.57
C MET A 72 -11.85 -6.02 21.73
N GLU A 73 -12.84 -5.16 21.99
CA GLU A 73 -13.89 -5.37 23.00
C GLU A 73 -14.66 -6.68 22.79
N LEU A 74 -15.21 -6.92 21.60
CA LEU A 74 -16.04 -8.09 21.35
C LEU A 74 -15.21 -9.39 21.41
N THR A 75 -13.99 -9.39 20.88
CA THR A 75 -13.16 -10.61 20.85
C THR A 75 -12.66 -11.01 22.23
N THR A 76 -12.41 -10.04 23.13
CA THR A 76 -11.94 -10.33 24.49
C THR A 76 -13.01 -10.82 25.44
N ASN A 77 -14.28 -10.48 25.17
CA ASN A 77 -15.40 -10.72 26.09
C ASN A 77 -16.37 -11.80 25.61
N LEU A 78 -16.47 -12.08 24.31
CA LEU A 78 -17.43 -13.03 23.76
C LEU A 78 -16.76 -14.35 23.35
N PRO A 79 -17.48 -15.49 23.42
CA PRO A 79 -17.00 -16.75 22.87
C PRO A 79 -16.81 -16.68 21.35
N LEU A 80 -15.87 -17.48 20.82
CA LEU A 80 -15.54 -17.56 19.39
C LEU A 80 -16.74 -17.81 18.45
N SER A 81 -17.79 -18.46 18.97
CA SER A 81 -19.03 -18.73 18.23
C SER A 81 -19.91 -17.49 18.00
N GLN A 82 -19.62 -16.37 18.65
CA GLN A 82 -20.42 -15.14 18.58
C GLN A 82 -19.72 -13.99 17.85
N TRP A 83 -18.42 -14.08 17.58
CA TRP A 83 -17.63 -12.97 17.01
C TRP A 83 -18.18 -12.41 15.69
N TYR A 84 -18.75 -13.25 14.82
CA TYR A 84 -19.33 -12.84 13.53
C TYR A 84 -20.87 -12.73 13.54
N TRP A 85 -21.48 -12.76 14.73
CA TRP A 85 -22.93 -12.69 14.93
C TRP A 85 -23.34 -11.51 15.81
N PHE A 86 -22.46 -11.10 16.71
CA PHE A 86 -22.73 -10.04 17.67
C PHE A 86 -22.86 -8.68 16.99
N ASP A 87 -23.93 -7.96 17.34
CA ASP A 87 -24.24 -6.57 16.99
C ASP A 87 -23.78 -6.13 15.59
N LEU A 88 -24.29 -6.80 14.55
CA LEU A 88 -23.85 -6.60 13.17
C LEU A 88 -24.08 -5.18 12.61
N GLN A 89 -24.90 -4.37 13.29
CA GLN A 89 -25.21 -2.98 12.91
C GLN A 89 -24.21 -1.99 13.49
N TYR A 90 -23.55 -2.31 14.60
CA TYR A 90 -22.53 -1.48 15.24
C TYR A 90 -21.13 -2.08 15.04
N TRP A 91 -20.49 -1.76 13.91
CA TRP A 91 -19.14 -2.23 13.57
C TRP A 91 -18.90 -3.73 13.73
N GLY A 92 -19.81 -4.55 13.20
CA GLY A 92 -19.64 -5.99 13.16
C GLY A 92 -18.31 -6.41 12.50
N LEU A 93 -17.80 -7.57 12.91
CA LEU A 93 -16.50 -8.05 12.45
C LEU A 93 -16.56 -8.49 10.98
N ASP A 94 -15.85 -7.74 10.12
CA ASP A 94 -15.91 -7.86 8.65
C ASP A 94 -14.62 -8.41 8.03
N TYR A 95 -13.58 -8.66 8.85
CA TYR A 95 -12.30 -9.17 8.38
C TYR A 95 -12.13 -10.66 8.72
N PRO A 96 -11.22 -11.38 8.03
CA PRO A 96 -11.04 -12.81 8.28
C PRO A 96 -10.36 -13.11 9.63
N PRO A 97 -10.28 -14.39 10.03
CA PRO A 97 -9.98 -14.79 11.40
C PRO A 97 -8.68 -14.25 11.99
N LEU A 98 -7.64 -14.02 11.18
CA LEU A 98 -6.36 -13.53 11.71
C LEU A 98 -6.48 -12.10 12.24
N THR A 99 -7.34 -11.25 11.68
CA THR A 99 -7.66 -9.94 12.27
C THR A 99 -8.35 -10.11 13.61
N ALA A 100 -9.29 -11.05 13.73
CA ALA A 100 -9.98 -11.28 15.00
C ALA A 100 -9.01 -11.77 16.09
N TYR A 101 -8.08 -12.67 15.75
CA TYR A 101 -7.04 -13.10 16.68
C TYR A 101 -6.06 -11.98 17.05
N HIS A 102 -5.72 -11.11 16.08
CA HIS A 102 -4.92 -9.92 16.33
C HIS A 102 -5.62 -8.95 17.29
N SER A 103 -6.91 -8.68 17.04
CA SER A 103 -7.76 -7.83 17.90
C SER A 103 -7.91 -8.45 19.29
N TYR A 104 -8.05 -9.77 19.40
CA TYR A 104 -8.08 -10.48 20.68
C TYR A 104 -6.77 -10.28 21.47
N ALA A 105 -5.62 -10.48 20.81
CA ALA A 105 -4.32 -10.36 21.45
C ALA A 105 -4.07 -8.92 21.93
N LEU A 106 -4.34 -7.92 21.08
CA LEU A 106 -4.23 -6.51 21.45
C LEU A 106 -5.27 -6.12 22.51
N GLY A 107 -6.51 -6.58 22.41
CA GLY A 107 -7.53 -6.32 23.43
C GLY A 107 -7.09 -6.85 24.80
N LYS A 108 -6.57 -8.09 24.87
CA LYS A 108 -6.07 -8.66 26.12
C LYS A 108 -4.90 -7.89 26.71
N LEU A 109 -3.93 -7.47 25.89
CA LEU A 109 -2.81 -6.64 26.35
C LEU A 109 -3.30 -5.28 26.88
N GLY A 110 -4.24 -4.66 26.19
CA GLY A 110 -4.81 -3.38 26.61
C GLY A 110 -5.66 -3.49 27.87
N SER A 111 -6.45 -4.57 28.04
CA SER A 111 -7.22 -4.82 29.26
C SER A 111 -6.35 -5.02 30.51
N VAL A 112 -5.08 -5.43 30.36
CA VAL A 112 -4.13 -5.48 31.48
C VAL A 112 -3.74 -4.07 31.94
N LEU A 113 -3.69 -3.10 31.01
CA LEU A 113 -3.37 -1.70 31.32
C LEU A 113 -4.58 -0.97 31.88
N ASN A 114 -5.73 -1.06 31.20
CA ASN A 114 -6.99 -0.53 31.68
C ASN A 114 -8.16 -1.37 31.13
N PRO A 115 -8.90 -2.09 32.00
CA PRO A 115 -10.02 -2.94 31.57
C PRO A 115 -11.21 -2.15 31.03
N GLU A 116 -11.38 -0.87 31.40
CA GLU A 116 -12.51 -0.04 30.99
C GLU A 116 -12.48 0.30 29.48
N TRP A 117 -11.31 0.25 28.84
CA TRP A 117 -11.17 0.52 27.40
C TRP A 117 -11.95 -0.46 26.51
N PHE A 118 -12.12 -1.69 26.99
CA PHE A 118 -12.71 -2.81 26.25
C PHE A 118 -13.81 -3.50 27.04
N ALA A 119 -14.47 -2.78 27.96
CA ALA A 119 -15.59 -3.29 28.73
C ALA A 119 -16.84 -3.44 27.84
N LEU A 120 -17.42 -4.64 27.82
CA LEU A 120 -18.50 -4.99 26.90
C LEU A 120 -19.73 -4.09 27.13
N GLY A 121 -20.15 -3.37 26.09
CA GLY A 121 -21.35 -2.52 26.10
C GLY A 121 -21.18 -1.14 26.73
N SER A 122 -20.30 -0.97 27.73
CA SER A 122 -20.07 0.32 28.40
C SER A 122 -18.98 1.18 27.74
N SER A 123 -18.03 0.57 27.03
CA SER A 123 -16.87 1.26 26.44
C SER A 123 -17.09 1.79 25.01
N ARG A 124 -18.34 1.75 24.50
CA ARG A 124 -18.69 2.22 23.16
C ARG A 124 -18.44 3.72 22.99
N GLY A 125 -17.73 4.09 21.93
CA GLY A 125 -17.38 5.48 21.64
C GLY A 125 -16.36 6.08 22.60
N ASN A 126 -15.56 5.25 23.27
CA ASN A 126 -14.52 5.74 24.19
C ASN A 126 -13.36 6.38 23.40
N GLU A 127 -13.09 7.65 23.67
CA GLU A 127 -12.08 8.47 22.98
C GLU A 127 -11.04 9.06 23.97
N THR A 128 -10.80 8.41 25.12
CA THR A 128 -9.81 8.92 26.10
C THR A 128 -8.40 9.04 25.48
N PRO A 129 -7.61 10.06 25.87
CA PRO A 129 -6.25 10.25 25.34
C PRO A 129 -5.34 9.03 25.54
N GLU A 130 -5.48 8.32 26.66
CA GLU A 130 -4.68 7.13 26.98
C GLU A 130 -5.03 5.96 26.05
N LEU A 131 -6.32 5.76 25.76
CA LEU A 131 -6.77 4.76 24.78
C LEU A 131 -6.27 5.10 23.37
N LYS A 132 -6.35 6.38 22.97
CA LYS A 132 -5.78 6.86 21.71
C LYS A 132 -4.29 6.52 21.63
N ALA A 133 -3.51 6.82 22.67
CA ALA A 133 -2.08 6.52 22.71
C ALA A 133 -1.80 5.01 22.62
N TYR A 134 -2.54 4.19 23.38
CA TYR A 134 -2.45 2.73 23.32
C TYR A 134 -2.69 2.21 21.90
N MET A 135 -3.82 2.60 21.30
CA MET A 135 -4.22 2.18 19.97
C MET A 135 -3.16 2.58 18.93
N ARG A 136 -2.68 3.84 18.94
CA ARG A 136 -1.60 4.30 18.04
C ARG A 136 -0.32 3.47 18.21
N PHE A 137 0.07 3.16 19.45
CA PHE A 137 1.24 2.34 19.72
C PHE A 137 1.10 0.92 19.16
N THR A 138 -0.07 0.29 19.26
CA THR A 138 -0.27 -1.07 18.72
C THR A 138 -0.12 -1.13 17.19
N VAL A 139 -0.51 -0.08 16.46
CA VAL A 139 -0.30 0.01 15.00
C VAL A 139 1.19 0.09 14.69
N ILE A 140 1.93 0.94 15.40
CA ILE A 140 3.38 1.09 15.27
C ILE A 140 4.10 -0.23 15.57
N LEU A 141 3.73 -0.90 16.66
CA LEU A 141 4.30 -2.18 17.06
C LEU A 141 4.09 -3.25 15.98
N SER A 142 2.88 -3.32 15.44
CA SER A 142 2.53 -4.29 14.41
C SER A 142 3.28 -4.04 13.10
N GLU A 143 3.44 -2.78 12.70
CA GLU A 143 4.23 -2.41 11.53
C GLU A 143 5.73 -2.68 11.72
N ALA A 144 6.28 -2.34 12.89
CA ALA A 144 7.68 -2.59 13.22
C ALA A 144 8.00 -4.10 13.22
N ALA A 145 7.05 -4.94 13.63
CA ALA A 145 7.21 -6.38 13.62
C ALA A 145 7.08 -7.01 12.22
N LEU A 146 6.16 -6.51 11.38
CA LEU A 146 5.76 -7.24 10.16
C LEU A 146 6.07 -6.54 8.83
N TYR A 147 6.14 -5.21 8.78
CA TYR A 147 6.33 -4.48 7.52
C TYR A 147 7.78 -4.02 7.36
N ILE A 148 8.34 -3.33 8.36
CA ILE A 148 9.70 -2.78 8.31
C ILE A 148 10.76 -3.85 8.01
N PRO A 149 10.87 -4.95 8.76
CA PRO A 149 11.85 -6.01 8.48
C PRO A 149 11.65 -6.67 7.10
N ALA A 150 10.40 -6.83 6.66
CA ALA A 150 10.11 -7.42 5.36
C ALA A 150 10.63 -6.54 4.20
N VAL A 151 10.44 -5.22 4.30
CA VAL A 151 10.96 -4.24 3.32
C VAL A 151 12.49 -4.18 3.35
N LEU A 152 13.11 -4.11 4.53
CA LEU A 152 14.57 -4.08 4.67
C LEU A 152 15.23 -5.30 4.05
N TYR A 153 14.67 -6.49 4.29
CA TYR A 153 15.17 -7.72 3.68
C TYR A 153 14.99 -7.71 2.16
N PHE A 154 13.83 -7.26 1.67
CA PHE A 154 13.55 -7.17 0.24
C PHE A 154 14.59 -6.30 -0.50
N THR A 155 14.86 -5.09 0.01
CA THR A 155 15.82 -4.18 -0.63
C THR A 155 17.24 -4.69 -0.55
N LYS A 156 17.63 -5.29 0.59
CA LYS A 156 18.94 -5.94 0.75
C LYS A 156 19.13 -7.08 -0.24
N TRP A 157 18.12 -7.94 -0.41
CA TRP A 157 18.16 -9.06 -1.36
C TRP A 157 18.38 -8.56 -2.80
N PHE A 158 17.59 -7.58 -3.25
CA PHE A 158 17.75 -6.98 -4.59
C PHE A 158 19.07 -6.24 -4.76
N GLY A 159 19.54 -5.57 -3.71
CA GLY A 159 20.81 -4.89 -3.65
C GLY A 159 21.99 -5.83 -3.89
N ILE A 160 22.03 -6.94 -3.15
CA ILE A 160 23.07 -7.97 -3.27
C ILE A 160 23.06 -8.57 -4.67
N LYS A 161 21.89 -8.96 -5.19
CA LYS A 161 21.80 -9.57 -6.54
C LYS A 161 22.21 -8.63 -7.66
N ARG A 162 22.15 -7.31 -7.43
CA ARG A 162 22.56 -6.28 -8.40
C ARG A 162 23.92 -5.65 -8.11
N ARG A 163 24.63 -6.11 -7.09
CA ARG A 163 25.93 -5.54 -6.68
C ARG A 163 25.85 -4.04 -6.35
N GLN A 164 24.74 -3.61 -5.74
CA GLN A 164 24.57 -2.24 -5.24
C GLN A 164 25.33 -2.03 -3.94
N SER A 165 25.78 -0.79 -3.70
CA SER A 165 26.38 -0.40 -2.43
C SER A 165 25.38 -0.61 -1.27
N PRO A 166 25.83 -0.99 -0.06
CA PRO A 166 24.94 -1.13 1.10
C PRO A 166 24.09 0.11 1.36
N ILE A 167 24.67 1.30 1.22
CA ILE A 167 23.94 2.57 1.35
C ILE A 167 22.85 2.73 0.29
N GLY A 168 23.09 2.33 -0.97
CA GLY A 168 22.05 2.33 -2.00
C GLY A 168 20.84 1.46 -1.64
N GLN A 169 21.05 0.36 -0.91
CA GLN A 169 19.99 -0.54 -0.44
C GLN A 169 19.14 0.13 0.64
N TYR A 170 19.80 0.82 1.57
CA TYR A 170 19.16 1.57 2.64
C TYR A 170 18.41 2.81 2.13
N ILE A 171 18.94 3.52 1.11
CA ILE A 171 18.23 4.61 0.43
C ILE A 171 16.92 4.09 -0.21
N ALA A 172 16.98 2.97 -0.93
CA ALA A 172 15.77 2.37 -1.51
C ALA A 172 14.77 1.93 -0.42
N ALA A 173 15.25 1.37 0.69
CA ALA A 173 14.39 0.99 1.81
C ALA A 173 13.70 2.21 2.42
N ALA A 174 14.44 3.30 2.66
CA ALA A 174 13.88 4.53 3.18
C ALA A 174 12.82 5.12 2.25
N ALA A 175 13.05 5.14 0.93
CA ALA A 175 12.05 5.61 -0.04
C ALA A 175 10.72 4.82 0.03
N ILE A 176 10.78 3.52 0.33
CA ILE A 176 9.59 2.66 0.53
C ILE A 176 8.95 2.95 1.90
N LEU A 177 9.75 3.02 2.97
CA LEU A 177 9.26 3.21 4.35
C LEU A 177 8.67 4.60 4.59
N PHE A 178 9.03 5.61 3.80
CA PHE A 178 8.48 6.96 3.83
C PHE A 178 7.33 7.16 2.82
N GLN A 179 6.69 6.09 2.35
CA GLN A 179 5.49 6.18 1.52
C GLN A 179 4.35 6.89 2.29
N PRO A 180 3.91 8.08 1.85
CA PRO A 180 3.01 8.92 2.64
C PRO A 180 1.60 8.34 2.76
N SER A 181 1.07 7.71 1.70
CA SER A 181 -0.29 7.15 1.70
C SER A 181 -0.47 6.08 2.77
N LEU A 182 0.49 5.15 2.92
CA LEU A 182 0.41 4.10 3.94
C LEU A 182 0.53 4.70 5.35
N ILE A 183 1.46 5.64 5.54
CA ILE A 183 1.68 6.29 6.85
C ILE A 183 0.41 7.02 7.31
N LEU A 184 -0.21 7.82 6.44
CA LEU A 184 -1.40 8.61 6.80
C LEU A 184 -2.63 7.74 7.05
N ILE A 185 -2.80 6.65 6.31
CA ILE A 185 -3.95 5.76 6.52
C ILE A 185 -3.77 4.89 7.77
N ASP A 186 -2.58 4.36 8.04
CA ASP A 186 -2.40 3.52 9.24
C ASP A 186 -2.27 4.38 10.51
N HIS A 187 -1.46 5.45 10.48
CA HIS A 187 -1.11 6.23 11.67
C HIS A 187 -1.92 7.52 11.86
N GLY A 188 -2.63 7.99 10.83
CA GLY A 188 -3.55 9.12 10.91
C GLY A 188 -5.00 8.62 11.00
N HIS A 189 -5.51 8.06 9.90
CA HIS A 189 -6.88 7.55 9.78
C HIS A 189 -7.18 6.41 10.78
N PHE A 190 -6.16 5.64 11.17
CA PHE A 190 -6.21 4.47 12.06
C PHE A 190 -6.64 3.17 11.37
N GLN A 191 -5.65 2.38 10.95
CA GLN A 191 -5.89 1.13 10.24
C GLN A 191 -4.66 0.20 10.35
N TYR A 192 -4.86 -1.12 10.29
CA TYR A 192 -3.76 -2.11 10.34
C TYR A 192 -3.40 -2.65 8.94
N ASN A 193 -3.17 -1.79 7.93
CA ASN A 193 -2.89 -2.31 6.57
C ASN A 193 -1.45 -2.83 6.44
N SER A 194 -0.49 -2.21 7.13
CA SER A 194 0.91 -2.61 7.19
C SER A 194 1.13 -4.08 7.56
N VAL A 195 0.27 -4.68 8.39
CA VAL A 195 0.32 -6.11 8.73
C VAL A 195 0.08 -6.99 7.50
N MET A 196 -1.03 -6.76 6.79
CA MET A 196 -1.37 -7.49 5.55
C MET A 196 -0.29 -7.27 4.48
N LEU A 197 0.12 -6.01 4.28
CA LEU A 197 1.15 -5.69 3.28
C LEU A 197 2.50 -6.31 3.65
N GLY A 198 2.88 -6.30 4.93
CA GLY A 198 4.12 -6.90 5.44
C GLY A 198 4.17 -8.42 5.24
N LEU A 199 3.08 -9.11 5.57
CA LEU A 199 2.93 -10.55 5.28
C LEU A 199 3.02 -10.85 3.78
N THR A 200 2.48 -9.99 2.93
CA THR A 200 2.66 -10.09 1.47
C THR A 200 4.13 -9.91 1.06
N VAL A 201 4.85 -8.95 1.64
CA VAL A 201 6.29 -8.77 1.36
C VAL A 201 7.11 -9.97 1.84
N TYR A 202 6.80 -10.56 3.00
CA TYR A 202 7.40 -11.82 3.42
C TYR A 202 7.13 -12.96 2.43
N ALA A 203 5.92 -13.05 1.88
CA ALA A 203 5.61 -14.02 0.84
C ALA A 203 6.48 -13.78 -0.41
N ILE A 204 6.65 -12.53 -0.84
CA ILE A 204 7.56 -12.15 -1.94
C ILE A 204 9.00 -12.55 -1.62
N ASN A 205 9.50 -12.24 -0.43
CA ASN A 205 10.86 -12.57 0.01
C ASN A 205 11.11 -14.09 -0.05
N ASN A 206 10.16 -14.90 0.43
CA ASN A 206 10.23 -16.36 0.31
C ASN A 206 10.25 -16.82 -1.16
N LEU A 207 9.50 -16.19 -2.07
CA LEU A 207 9.60 -16.48 -3.51
C LEU A 207 10.96 -16.10 -4.11
N LEU A 208 11.55 -15.00 -3.64
CA LEU A 208 12.87 -14.55 -4.04
C LEU A 208 13.97 -15.51 -3.56
N ASP A 209 13.83 -16.11 -2.40
CA ASP A 209 14.76 -17.13 -1.90
C ASP A 209 14.50 -18.55 -2.45
N GLY A 210 13.30 -18.79 -2.99
CA GLY A 210 12.89 -20.07 -3.56
C GLY A 210 12.18 -21.00 -2.58
N PHE A 211 11.79 -20.49 -1.41
CA PHE A 211 10.98 -21.19 -0.41
C PHE A 211 9.49 -21.10 -0.75
N HIS A 212 9.03 -21.96 -1.65
CA HIS A 212 7.67 -21.90 -2.19
C HIS A 212 6.55 -22.24 -1.18
N GLY A 213 6.76 -23.22 -0.29
CA GLY A 213 5.81 -23.56 0.78
C GLY A 213 5.61 -22.40 1.77
N PRO A 214 6.70 -21.90 2.41
CA PRO A 214 6.63 -20.72 3.28
C PRO A 214 6.05 -19.47 2.59
N ALA A 215 6.35 -19.25 1.30
CA ALA A 215 5.70 -18.18 0.54
C ALA A 215 4.17 -18.32 0.51
N ALA A 216 3.66 -19.54 0.29
CA ALA A 216 2.23 -19.81 0.33
C ALA A 216 1.64 -19.59 1.72
N ILE A 217 2.33 -20.01 2.80
CA ILE A 217 1.89 -19.76 4.18
C ILE A 217 1.77 -18.25 4.45
N CYS A 218 2.84 -17.47 4.18
CA CYS A 218 2.81 -16.02 4.41
C CYS A 218 1.71 -15.33 3.60
N PHE A 219 1.49 -15.74 2.34
CA PHE A 219 0.43 -15.17 1.51
C PHE A 219 -0.97 -15.53 2.04
N MET A 220 -1.17 -16.77 2.51
CA MET A 220 -2.43 -17.17 3.15
C MET A 220 -2.68 -16.43 4.46
N LEU A 221 -1.65 -16.20 5.28
CA LEU A 221 -1.77 -15.36 6.48
C LEU A 221 -2.15 -13.92 6.11
N SER A 222 -1.52 -13.34 5.09
CA SER A 222 -1.89 -12.02 4.56
C SER A 222 -3.37 -11.96 4.17
N LEU A 223 -3.84 -12.99 3.45
CA LEU A 223 -5.23 -13.13 3.02
C LEU A 223 -6.19 -13.29 4.19
N CYS A 224 -5.82 -14.08 5.19
CA CYS A 224 -6.59 -14.27 6.42
C CYS A 224 -6.54 -13.05 7.37
N PHE A 225 -5.66 -12.07 7.11
CA PHE A 225 -5.67 -10.80 7.84
C PHE A 225 -6.65 -9.80 7.19
N LYS A 226 -6.51 -9.55 5.89
CA LYS A 226 -7.45 -8.72 5.11
C LYS A 226 -7.65 -9.35 3.74
N GLN A 227 -8.91 -9.58 3.38
CA GLN A 227 -9.33 -10.22 2.13
C GLN A 227 -8.87 -9.47 0.87
N MET A 228 -8.56 -8.18 0.99
CA MET A 228 -8.04 -7.36 -0.12
C MET A 228 -6.70 -7.86 -0.68
N ALA A 229 -5.96 -8.71 0.06
CA ALA A 229 -4.77 -9.38 -0.46
C ALA A 229 -5.08 -10.33 -1.64
N LEU A 230 -6.36 -10.69 -1.88
CA LEU A 230 -6.80 -11.43 -3.06
C LEU A 230 -6.38 -10.78 -4.38
N PHE A 231 -6.17 -9.46 -4.40
CA PHE A 231 -5.76 -8.73 -5.61
C PHE A 231 -4.40 -9.20 -6.14
N TYR A 232 -3.57 -9.83 -5.30
CA TYR A 232 -2.30 -10.43 -5.67
C TYR A 232 -2.41 -11.90 -6.08
N SER A 233 -3.52 -12.56 -5.72
CA SER A 233 -3.67 -14.02 -5.81
C SER A 233 -3.45 -14.58 -7.21
N PRO A 234 -3.90 -13.95 -8.34
CA PRO A 234 -3.64 -14.51 -9.66
C PRO A 234 -2.14 -14.58 -9.98
N ILE A 235 -1.35 -13.61 -9.52
CA ILE A 235 0.09 -13.56 -9.80
C ILE A 235 0.87 -14.53 -8.91
N PHE A 236 0.53 -14.63 -7.62
CA PHE A 236 1.10 -15.66 -6.75
C PHE A 236 0.80 -17.06 -7.28
N PHE A 237 -0.45 -17.30 -7.68
CA PHE A 237 -0.87 -18.57 -8.28
C PHE A 237 -0.10 -18.83 -9.59
N ALA A 238 -0.09 -17.89 -10.54
CA ALA A 238 0.64 -18.02 -11.80
C ALA A 238 2.12 -18.36 -11.60
N TYR A 239 2.79 -17.65 -10.69
CA TYR A 239 4.21 -17.84 -10.42
C TYR A 239 4.47 -19.20 -9.77
N LEU A 240 3.71 -19.57 -8.73
CA LEU A 240 3.88 -20.85 -8.03
C LEU A 240 3.52 -22.05 -8.93
N LEU A 241 2.44 -21.94 -9.72
CA LEU A 241 2.03 -22.93 -10.69
C LEU A 241 3.12 -23.14 -11.74
N SER A 242 3.59 -22.05 -12.36
CA SER A 242 4.61 -22.14 -13.39
C SER A 242 5.93 -22.68 -12.86
N ARG A 243 6.37 -22.22 -11.68
CA ARG A 243 7.57 -22.76 -11.04
C ARG A 243 7.41 -24.23 -10.65
N SER A 244 6.20 -24.74 -10.43
CA SER A 244 6.02 -26.13 -10.01
C SER A 244 5.77 -27.08 -11.17
N LEU A 245 5.01 -26.68 -12.18
CA LEU A 245 4.57 -27.56 -13.26
C LEU A 245 5.32 -27.35 -14.58
N PHE A 246 5.70 -26.11 -14.91
CA PHE A 246 6.18 -25.77 -16.25
C PHE A 246 7.69 -25.49 -16.31
N SER A 247 8.24 -24.66 -15.42
CA SER A 247 9.62 -24.17 -15.51
C SER A 247 10.39 -24.30 -14.19
N PRO A 248 11.62 -24.87 -14.17
CA PRO A 248 12.38 -25.42 -15.30
C PRO A 248 11.94 -26.84 -15.72
N SER A 249 11.22 -27.55 -14.85
CA SER A 249 10.68 -28.87 -15.11
C SER A 249 9.50 -29.14 -14.16
N PHE A 250 8.68 -30.14 -14.47
CA PHE A 250 7.61 -30.58 -13.59
C PHE A 250 8.18 -31.14 -12.27
N LYS A 251 7.85 -30.51 -11.15
CA LYS A 251 8.28 -30.89 -9.81
C LYS A 251 7.06 -31.10 -8.91
N PHE A 252 6.50 -32.31 -8.93
CA PHE A 252 5.34 -32.69 -8.14
C PHE A 252 5.50 -32.39 -6.63
N SER A 253 6.68 -32.67 -6.06
CA SER A 253 6.97 -32.38 -4.64
C SER A 253 6.79 -30.90 -4.29
N ARG A 254 7.20 -29.98 -5.19
CA ARG A 254 7.01 -28.54 -4.98
C ARG A 254 5.53 -28.16 -5.05
N PHE A 255 4.81 -28.69 -6.04
CA PHE A 255 3.38 -28.49 -6.17
C PHE A 255 2.63 -28.95 -4.92
N MET A 256 2.92 -30.17 -4.45
CA MET A 256 2.33 -30.71 -3.21
C MET A 256 2.72 -29.89 -1.98
N SER A 257 3.97 -29.44 -1.86
CA SER A 257 4.39 -28.56 -0.76
C SER A 257 3.58 -27.27 -0.72
N VAL A 258 3.35 -26.63 -1.86
CA VAL A 258 2.53 -25.41 -1.96
C VAL A 258 1.06 -25.70 -1.63
N ALA A 259 0.50 -26.77 -2.21
CA ALA A 259 -0.89 -27.15 -1.99
C ALA A 259 -1.16 -27.49 -0.51
N LEU A 260 -0.32 -28.33 0.10
CA LEU A 260 -0.43 -28.69 1.52
C LEU A 260 -0.23 -27.47 2.42
N SER A 261 0.77 -26.63 2.15
CA SER A 261 1.00 -25.40 2.93
C SER A 261 -0.23 -24.48 2.90
N THR A 262 -0.88 -24.36 1.74
CA THR A 262 -2.08 -23.54 1.56
C THR A 262 -3.25 -24.11 2.35
N VAL A 263 -3.56 -25.40 2.18
CA VAL A 263 -4.69 -26.07 2.85
C VAL A 263 -4.49 -26.09 4.36
N ILE A 264 -3.31 -26.47 4.85
CA ILE A 264 -3.00 -26.51 6.29
C ILE A 264 -3.17 -25.12 6.91
N THR A 265 -2.64 -24.07 6.28
CA THR A 265 -2.77 -22.71 6.83
C THR A 265 -4.23 -22.27 6.90
N PHE A 266 -5.02 -22.50 5.84
CA PHE A 266 -6.46 -22.19 5.86
C PHE A 266 -7.21 -22.99 6.93
N CYS A 267 -6.97 -24.30 7.01
CA CYS A 267 -7.58 -25.16 8.01
C CYS A 267 -7.23 -24.68 9.43
N LEU A 268 -5.97 -24.31 9.71
CA LEU A 268 -5.56 -23.81 11.01
C LEU A 268 -6.19 -22.46 11.36
N MET A 269 -6.36 -21.56 10.40
CA MET A 269 -6.98 -20.25 10.66
C MET A 269 -8.48 -20.35 10.95
N PHE A 270 -9.19 -21.26 10.25
CA PHE A 270 -10.64 -21.44 10.39
C PHE A 270 -11.04 -22.54 11.38
N SER A 271 -10.13 -23.40 11.81
CA SER A 271 -10.45 -24.50 12.74
C SER A 271 -11.01 -24.03 14.08
N PRO A 272 -10.57 -22.93 14.72
CA PRO A 272 -11.19 -22.47 15.96
C PRO A 272 -12.67 -22.08 15.75
N LEU A 273 -12.98 -21.41 14.64
CA LEU A 273 -14.37 -21.05 14.34
C LEU A 273 -15.26 -22.27 14.11
N TYR A 274 -14.72 -23.32 13.48
CA TYR A 274 -15.42 -24.59 13.27
C TYR A 274 -15.59 -25.39 14.57
N VAL A 275 -14.53 -25.54 15.37
CA VAL A 275 -14.55 -26.33 16.60
C VAL A 275 -15.51 -25.71 17.63
N PHE A 276 -15.50 -24.38 17.77
CA PHE A 276 -16.30 -23.70 18.79
C PHE A 276 -17.69 -23.24 18.30
N GLY A 277 -17.92 -23.12 16.99
CA GLY A 277 -19.18 -22.61 16.42
C GLY A 277 -19.79 -23.44 15.28
N GLY A 278 -19.14 -24.53 14.87
CA GLY A 278 -19.60 -25.41 13.78
C GLY A 278 -19.53 -24.76 12.39
N MET A 279 -20.09 -25.47 11.40
CA MET A 279 -20.09 -25.03 9.99
C MET A 279 -20.86 -23.71 9.79
N LYS A 280 -21.93 -23.47 10.57
CA LYS A 280 -22.70 -22.21 10.48
C LYS A 280 -21.84 -20.99 10.77
N ASN A 281 -20.94 -21.06 11.75
CA ASN A 281 -20.05 -19.97 12.12
C ASN A 281 -19.00 -19.68 11.02
N VAL A 282 -18.49 -20.73 10.36
CA VAL A 282 -17.59 -20.58 9.21
C VAL A 282 -18.31 -19.94 8.02
N LEU A 283 -19.53 -20.36 7.71
CA LEU A 283 -20.31 -19.78 6.61
C LEU A 283 -20.66 -18.31 6.87
N GLN A 284 -21.03 -17.98 8.12
CA GLN A 284 -21.29 -16.60 8.53
C GLN A 284 -20.04 -15.72 8.38
N SER A 285 -18.87 -16.19 8.80
CA SER A 285 -17.64 -15.40 8.65
C SER A 285 -17.32 -15.14 7.18
N ILE A 286 -17.47 -16.14 6.30
CA ILE A 286 -17.29 -15.97 4.85
C ILE A 286 -18.26 -14.92 4.28
N HIS A 287 -19.54 -14.95 4.68
CA HIS A 287 -20.53 -13.96 4.24
C HIS A 287 -20.22 -12.54 4.73
N ARG A 288 -19.63 -12.38 5.93
CA ARG A 288 -19.17 -11.07 6.43
C ARG A 288 -17.93 -10.56 5.70
N ILE A 289 -16.98 -11.46 5.40
CA ILE A 289 -15.74 -11.11 4.68
C ILE A 289 -16.04 -10.63 3.25
N PHE A 290 -17.04 -11.21 2.58
CA PHE A 290 -17.43 -10.88 1.21
C PHE A 290 -18.89 -10.41 1.13
N PRO A 291 -19.18 -9.15 1.47
CA PRO A 291 -20.54 -8.64 1.53
C PRO A 291 -21.05 -8.22 0.14
N PHE A 292 -21.34 -9.18 -0.74
CA PHE A 292 -21.76 -8.92 -2.15
C PHE A 292 -23.04 -8.06 -2.30
N SER A 293 -23.81 -7.88 -1.22
CA SER A 293 -25.04 -7.09 -1.21
C SER A 293 -24.83 -5.56 -1.26
N ARG A 294 -23.62 -5.04 -0.98
CA ARG A 294 -23.36 -3.59 -0.82
C ARG A 294 -23.36 -2.75 -2.12
N GLY A 295 -23.68 -3.32 -3.27
CA GLY A 295 -23.71 -2.61 -4.56
C GLY A 295 -22.31 -2.25 -5.09
N ILE A 296 -22.25 -1.65 -6.29
CA ILE A 296 -20.98 -1.29 -6.97
C ILE A 296 -20.48 0.13 -6.64
N PHE A 297 -21.36 1.00 -6.12
CA PHE A 297 -21.09 2.42 -5.87
C PHE A 297 -21.16 2.77 -4.38
N GLU A 298 -20.42 2.04 -3.54
CA GLU A 298 -20.42 2.30 -2.09
C GLU A 298 -19.82 3.67 -1.77
N ASP A 299 -18.75 4.08 -2.47
CA ASP A 299 -18.06 5.37 -2.30
C ASP A 299 -17.60 5.99 -3.63
N LYS A 300 -17.19 7.26 -3.58
CA LYS A 300 -16.58 7.97 -4.72
C LYS A 300 -15.11 7.57 -4.84
N VAL A 301 -14.80 6.69 -5.79
CA VAL A 301 -13.45 6.13 -5.95
C VAL A 301 -12.89 6.47 -7.33
N ALA A 302 -11.56 6.60 -7.42
CA ALA A 302 -10.84 6.79 -8.68
C ALA A 302 -10.79 5.49 -9.55
N ASN A 303 -11.93 4.86 -9.77
CA ASN A 303 -12.09 3.64 -10.56
C ASN A 303 -12.91 3.88 -11.83
N PHE A 304 -12.94 2.88 -12.72
CA PHE A 304 -13.65 2.95 -14.00
C PHE A 304 -15.13 3.26 -13.78
N TRP A 305 -15.78 2.51 -12.88
CA TRP A 305 -17.22 2.59 -12.64
C TRP A 305 -17.64 3.98 -12.17
N CYS A 306 -16.95 4.57 -11.20
CA CYS A 306 -17.31 5.88 -10.65
C CYS A 306 -17.23 6.97 -11.72
N VAL A 307 -16.16 6.98 -12.53
CA VAL A 307 -15.94 8.01 -13.55
C VAL A 307 -16.89 7.86 -14.73
N SER A 308 -17.08 6.64 -15.24
CA SER A 308 -18.01 6.41 -16.36
C SER A 308 -19.48 6.50 -15.94
N ASN A 309 -19.81 6.33 -14.65
CA ASN A 309 -21.18 6.45 -14.15
C ASN A 309 -21.76 7.87 -14.36
N VAL A 310 -20.92 8.91 -14.44
CA VAL A 310 -21.37 10.27 -14.74
C VAL A 310 -22.06 10.34 -16.10
N ILE A 311 -21.64 9.50 -17.06
CA ILE A 311 -22.16 9.46 -18.43
C ILE A 311 -23.18 8.32 -18.60
N VAL A 312 -22.83 7.11 -18.15
CA VAL A 312 -23.59 5.88 -18.45
C VAL A 312 -24.77 5.67 -17.50
N LYS A 313 -24.71 6.22 -16.28
CA LYS A 313 -25.73 6.06 -15.23
C LYS A 313 -26.12 4.59 -15.04
N TYR A 314 -25.17 3.78 -14.56
CA TYR A 314 -25.31 2.33 -14.50
C TYR A 314 -26.48 1.84 -13.63
N ALA A 315 -26.84 2.59 -12.59
CA ALA A 315 -27.96 2.26 -11.70
C ALA A 315 -29.31 2.24 -12.42
N ASP A 316 -29.47 3.07 -13.47
CA ASP A 316 -30.72 3.18 -14.22
C ASP A 316 -30.81 2.13 -15.34
N ASN A 317 -29.65 1.67 -15.84
CA ASN A 317 -29.54 0.87 -17.05
C ASN A 317 -29.21 -0.62 -16.81
N PHE A 318 -28.71 -0.98 -15.62
CA PHE A 318 -28.25 -2.34 -15.33
C PHE A 318 -28.68 -2.81 -13.95
N THR A 319 -28.90 -4.13 -13.82
CA THR A 319 -29.14 -4.75 -12.52
C THR A 319 -27.82 -4.99 -11.77
N GLN A 320 -27.88 -5.13 -10.45
CA GLN A 320 -26.70 -5.41 -9.62
C GLN A 320 -25.98 -6.71 -10.03
N ASP A 321 -26.73 -7.76 -10.38
CA ASP A 321 -26.16 -9.03 -10.87
C ASP A 321 -25.40 -8.85 -12.20
N GLN A 322 -25.95 -8.05 -13.12
CA GLN A 322 -25.26 -7.69 -14.37
C GLN A 322 -23.96 -6.93 -14.09
N LEU A 323 -24.00 -5.94 -13.19
CA LEU A 323 -22.82 -5.14 -12.82
C LEU A 323 -21.74 -5.97 -12.13
N GLN A 324 -22.12 -6.95 -11.29
CA GLN A 324 -21.19 -7.92 -10.70
C GLN A 324 -20.50 -8.78 -11.78
N LYS A 325 -21.26 -9.28 -12.75
CA LYS A 325 -20.71 -10.07 -13.87
C LYS A 325 -19.79 -9.23 -14.76
N LEU A 326 -20.21 -8.02 -15.12
CA LEU A 326 -19.41 -7.10 -15.95
C LEU A 326 -18.10 -6.72 -15.26
N SER A 327 -18.14 -6.36 -13.97
CA SER A 327 -16.93 -6.02 -13.21
C SER A 327 -15.99 -7.20 -13.02
N THR A 328 -16.53 -8.40 -12.79
CA THR A 328 -15.74 -9.64 -12.75
C THR A 328 -15.03 -9.88 -14.08
N PHE A 329 -15.75 -9.77 -15.20
CA PHE A 329 -15.17 -9.93 -16.53
C PHE A 329 -14.11 -8.87 -16.83
N ALA A 330 -14.41 -7.59 -16.58
CA ALA A 330 -13.48 -6.48 -16.81
C ALA A 330 -12.20 -6.61 -15.97
N THR A 331 -12.33 -7.01 -14.70
CA THR A 331 -11.19 -7.27 -13.83
C THR A 331 -10.35 -8.44 -14.33
N ALA A 332 -11.00 -9.55 -14.72
CA ALA A 332 -10.33 -10.72 -15.28
C ALA A 332 -9.57 -10.38 -16.57
N ALA A 333 -10.22 -9.67 -17.50
CA ALA A 333 -9.58 -9.17 -18.72
C ALA A 333 -8.41 -8.24 -18.41
N GLY A 334 -8.53 -7.39 -17.38
CA GLY A 334 -7.49 -6.46 -16.96
C GLY A 334 -6.22 -7.13 -16.41
N PHE A 335 -6.34 -8.17 -15.58
CA PHE A 335 -5.15 -8.85 -15.06
C PHE A 335 -4.61 -9.96 -15.97
N LEU A 336 -5.41 -10.48 -16.91
CA LEU A 336 -5.04 -11.63 -17.76
C LEU A 336 -3.70 -11.49 -18.49
N PRO A 337 -3.33 -10.34 -19.09
CA PRO A 337 -2.02 -10.19 -19.73
C PRO A 337 -0.86 -10.40 -18.75
N SER A 338 -0.96 -9.81 -17.56
CA SER A 338 0.06 -9.95 -16.52
C SER A 338 0.14 -11.39 -15.98
N PHE A 339 -1.01 -12.04 -15.81
CA PHE A 339 -1.11 -13.44 -15.43
C PHE A 339 -0.41 -14.34 -16.45
N ALA A 340 -0.77 -14.22 -17.74
CA ALA A 340 -0.19 -15.02 -18.81
C ALA A 340 1.33 -14.83 -18.92
N LEU A 341 1.81 -13.59 -18.82
CA LEU A 341 3.25 -13.31 -18.86
C LEU A 341 4.00 -13.95 -17.68
N VAL A 342 3.44 -13.93 -16.48
CA VAL A 342 4.07 -14.56 -15.30
C VAL A 342 4.04 -16.09 -15.39
N VAL A 343 2.97 -16.68 -15.93
CA VAL A 343 2.91 -18.13 -16.20
C VAL A 343 3.99 -18.53 -17.20
N LEU A 344 4.12 -17.79 -18.31
CA LEU A 344 5.06 -18.13 -19.39
C LEU A 344 6.52 -17.81 -19.01
N TYR A 345 6.75 -16.75 -18.24
CA TYR A 345 8.08 -16.25 -17.90
C TYR A 345 8.18 -15.93 -16.39
N PRO A 346 8.22 -16.95 -15.51
CA PRO A 346 8.22 -16.76 -14.05
C PRO A 346 9.59 -16.29 -13.53
N LYS A 347 9.96 -15.05 -13.83
CA LYS A 347 11.24 -14.43 -13.40
C LYS A 347 11.05 -13.56 -12.16
N LYS A 348 12.01 -13.66 -11.23
CA LYS A 348 11.96 -12.96 -9.92
C LYS A 348 11.83 -11.44 -10.05
N HIS A 349 12.54 -10.82 -11.00
CA HIS A 349 12.50 -9.36 -11.21
C HIS A 349 11.19 -8.87 -11.85
N MET A 350 10.34 -9.76 -12.35
CA MET A 350 9.03 -9.43 -12.92
C MET A 350 7.92 -9.43 -11.86
N ILE A 351 8.16 -9.99 -10.67
CA ILE A 351 7.14 -10.15 -9.61
C ILE A 351 6.53 -8.78 -9.22
N PRO A 352 7.30 -7.72 -8.91
CA PRO A 352 6.70 -6.43 -8.54
C PRO A 352 5.83 -5.83 -9.66
N TYR A 353 6.30 -5.87 -10.92
CA TYR A 353 5.52 -5.40 -12.07
C TYR A 353 4.23 -6.21 -12.26
N GLY A 354 4.29 -7.54 -12.16
CA GLY A 354 3.13 -8.42 -12.28
C GLY A 354 2.10 -8.15 -11.19
N LEU A 355 2.55 -8.06 -9.93
CA LEU A 355 1.70 -7.74 -8.79
C LEU A 355 1.05 -6.36 -8.94
N ALA A 356 1.81 -5.34 -9.37
CA ALA A 356 1.28 -4.00 -9.61
C ALA A 356 0.26 -3.97 -10.75
N ALA A 357 0.47 -4.71 -11.85
CA ALA A 357 -0.47 -4.77 -12.97
C ALA A 357 -1.80 -5.42 -12.56
N CYS A 358 -1.70 -6.55 -11.84
CA CYS A 358 -2.85 -7.31 -11.39
C CYS A 358 -3.65 -6.53 -10.35
N SER A 359 -3.01 -6.06 -9.28
CA SER A 359 -3.70 -5.31 -8.22
C SER A 359 -4.30 -3.99 -8.72
N MET A 360 -3.62 -3.29 -9.64
CA MET A 360 -4.20 -2.09 -10.27
C MET A 360 -5.41 -2.41 -11.14
N ALA A 361 -5.43 -3.57 -11.83
CA ALA A 361 -6.64 -4.02 -12.55
C ALA A 361 -7.82 -4.27 -11.60
N PHE A 362 -7.58 -4.91 -10.44
CA PHE A 362 -8.60 -5.06 -9.40
C PHE A 362 -9.09 -3.72 -8.86
N PHE A 363 -8.20 -2.75 -8.65
CA PHE A 363 -8.58 -1.42 -8.20
C PHE A 363 -9.40 -0.64 -9.24
N LEU A 364 -9.02 -0.71 -10.53
CA LEU A 364 -9.68 0.04 -11.60
C LEU A 364 -11.03 -0.55 -11.99
N PHE A 365 -11.16 -1.88 -12.03
CA PHE A 365 -12.32 -2.57 -12.60
C PHE A 365 -13.10 -3.43 -11.60
N GLY A 366 -12.63 -3.55 -10.35
CA GLY A 366 -13.28 -4.36 -9.32
C GLY A 366 -14.66 -3.85 -8.93
N PHE A 367 -15.50 -4.78 -8.44
CA PHE A 367 -16.86 -4.48 -8.00
C PHE A 367 -16.88 -3.69 -6.68
N GLN A 368 -16.09 -4.11 -5.71
CA GLN A 368 -15.98 -3.50 -4.38
C GLN A 368 -14.58 -2.95 -4.19
N VAL A 369 -14.44 -1.64 -4.37
CA VAL A 369 -13.20 -0.90 -4.20
C VAL A 369 -13.53 0.33 -3.38
N HIS A 370 -12.69 0.62 -2.39
CA HIS A 370 -12.75 1.86 -1.62
C HIS A 370 -11.53 2.73 -1.94
N GLU A 371 -11.60 4.01 -1.57
CA GLU A 371 -10.49 4.97 -1.75
C GLU A 371 -9.17 4.42 -1.17
N LYS A 372 -9.22 3.82 0.02
CA LYS A 372 -8.07 3.24 0.74
C LYS A 372 -7.47 2.01 0.05
N SER A 373 -8.22 1.32 -0.81
CA SER A 373 -7.75 0.10 -1.47
C SER A 373 -6.58 0.36 -2.44
N ILE A 374 -6.31 1.63 -2.78
CA ILE A 374 -5.13 2.02 -3.56
C ILE A 374 -3.80 1.61 -2.90
N LEU A 375 -3.77 1.41 -1.58
CA LEU A 375 -2.60 0.91 -0.86
C LEU A 375 -2.14 -0.48 -1.35
N VAL A 376 -3.08 -1.30 -1.85
CA VAL A 376 -2.80 -2.65 -2.36
C VAL A 376 -1.99 -2.57 -3.66
N PRO A 377 -2.40 -1.81 -4.71
CA PRO A 377 -1.50 -1.52 -5.82
C PRO A 377 -0.21 -0.80 -5.45
N LEU A 378 -0.25 0.13 -4.48
CA LEU A 378 0.94 0.90 -4.11
C LEU A 378 2.04 0.06 -3.51
N LEU A 379 1.75 -1.06 -2.82
CA LEU A 379 2.80 -1.91 -2.26
C LEU A 379 3.81 -2.37 -3.33
N PRO A 380 3.43 -3.16 -4.35
CA PRO A 380 4.37 -3.59 -5.38
C PRO A 380 4.92 -2.44 -6.22
N ILE A 381 4.20 -1.33 -6.35
CA ILE A 381 4.68 -0.11 -7.02
C ILE A 381 5.84 0.52 -6.24
N SER A 382 5.70 0.68 -4.92
CA SER A 382 6.76 1.23 -4.05
C SER A 382 7.98 0.31 -4.03
N LEU A 383 7.81 -1.02 -4.08
CA LEU A 383 8.94 -1.96 -4.21
C LEU A 383 9.80 -1.71 -5.48
N LEU A 384 9.27 -1.04 -6.51
CA LEU A 384 10.03 -0.64 -7.69
C LEU A 384 10.99 0.54 -7.43
N PHE A 385 10.96 1.19 -6.26
CA PHE A 385 11.99 2.15 -5.85
C PHE A 385 13.38 1.53 -5.71
N CYS A 386 13.47 0.20 -5.70
CA CYS A 386 14.74 -0.48 -5.88
C CYS A 386 15.35 -0.23 -7.27
N SER A 387 14.59 0.16 -8.30
CA SER A 387 15.10 0.30 -9.68
C SER A 387 16.26 1.29 -9.80
N THR A 388 17.15 1.04 -10.77
CA THR A 388 18.21 2.00 -11.16
C THR A 388 17.82 2.89 -12.35
N ASP A 389 16.68 2.60 -13.02
CA ASP A 389 16.17 3.41 -14.12
C ASP A 389 15.45 4.64 -13.58
N TRP A 390 16.02 5.82 -13.85
CA TRP A 390 15.45 7.11 -13.49
C TRP A 390 14.02 7.31 -14.00
N ASN A 391 13.67 6.75 -15.18
CA ASN A 391 12.31 6.87 -15.69
C ASN A 391 11.33 6.04 -14.85
N VAL A 392 11.76 4.90 -14.32
CA VAL A 392 10.95 4.08 -13.41
C VAL A 392 10.77 4.83 -12.09
N LEU A 393 11.85 5.33 -11.48
CA LEU A 393 11.78 6.09 -10.23
C LEU A 393 10.86 7.32 -10.35
N ALA A 394 10.95 8.06 -11.45
CA ALA A 394 10.11 9.22 -11.72
C ALA A 394 8.62 8.88 -11.83
N ILE A 395 8.27 7.82 -12.56
CA ILE A 395 6.88 7.37 -12.74
C ILE A 395 6.32 6.79 -11.43
N VAL A 396 7.13 6.04 -10.68
CA VAL A 396 6.76 5.50 -9.35
C VAL A 396 6.54 6.64 -8.35
N SER A 397 7.37 7.68 -8.36
CA SER A 397 7.18 8.86 -7.51
C SER A 397 5.91 9.63 -7.89
N TRP A 398 5.67 9.83 -9.19
CA TRP A 398 4.45 10.47 -9.69
C TRP A 398 3.19 9.74 -9.25
N ILE A 399 3.13 8.42 -9.41
CA ILE A 399 1.92 7.67 -9.05
C ILE A 399 1.70 7.60 -7.53
N ASN A 400 2.75 7.63 -6.72
CA ASN A 400 2.64 7.78 -5.26
C ASN A 400 2.02 9.13 -4.87
N ASN A 401 2.43 10.22 -5.55
CA ASN A 401 1.84 11.55 -5.34
C ASN A 401 0.37 11.60 -5.76
N VAL A 402 0.03 11.03 -6.91
CA VAL A 402 -1.36 10.92 -7.37
C VAL A 402 -2.19 10.11 -6.38
N ALA A 403 -1.67 9.00 -5.87
CA ALA A 403 -2.40 8.18 -4.92
C ALA A 403 -2.62 8.86 -3.57
N LEU A 404 -1.64 9.64 -3.08
CA LEU A 404 -1.85 10.49 -1.91
C LEU A 404 -2.93 11.55 -2.19
N PHE A 405 -2.89 12.20 -3.35
CA PHE A 405 -3.89 13.17 -3.76
C PHE A 405 -5.31 12.59 -3.82
N THR A 406 -5.46 11.34 -4.28
CA THR A 406 -6.78 10.69 -4.29
C THR A 406 -7.33 10.37 -2.92
N LEU A 407 -6.49 10.39 -1.87
CA LEU A 407 -6.90 10.21 -0.48
C LEU A 407 -7.22 11.55 0.23
N TRP A 408 -7.06 12.69 -0.45
CA TRP A 408 -7.34 14.00 0.14
C TRP A 408 -8.77 14.15 0.67
N PRO A 409 -9.85 13.76 -0.04
CA PRO A 409 -11.21 13.91 0.47
C PRO A 409 -11.42 13.19 1.82
N LEU A 410 -10.91 11.97 1.95
CA LEU A 410 -10.93 11.20 3.19
C LEU A 410 -10.15 11.89 4.32
N LEU A 411 -8.89 12.24 4.06
CA LEU A 411 -8.02 12.84 5.07
C LEU A 411 -8.51 14.23 5.51
N LYS A 412 -9.18 14.97 4.62
CA LYS A 412 -9.85 16.23 4.93
C LYS A 412 -11.03 15.99 5.88
N LYS A 413 -11.85 14.97 5.63
CA LYS A 413 -12.97 14.59 6.52
C LYS A 413 -12.49 14.28 7.94
N ASP A 414 -11.33 13.64 8.05
CA ASP A 414 -10.73 13.28 9.34
C ASP A 414 -9.87 14.39 9.96
N LYS A 415 -9.90 15.62 9.44
CA LYS A 415 -9.11 16.78 9.94
C LYS A 415 -7.58 16.58 9.90
N LEU A 416 -7.06 15.75 9.00
CA LEU A 416 -5.63 15.44 8.84
C LEU A 416 -4.90 16.29 7.78
N ALA A 417 -5.39 17.49 7.49
CA ALA A 417 -4.88 18.34 6.43
C ALA A 417 -3.39 18.74 6.62
N LEU A 418 -2.99 19.01 7.87
CA LEU A 418 -1.60 19.36 8.21
C LEU A 418 -0.66 18.18 7.92
N GLN A 419 -1.00 17.00 8.41
CA GLN A 419 -0.22 15.77 8.22
C GLN A 419 -0.12 15.43 6.74
N TYR A 420 -1.22 15.56 5.99
CA TYR A 420 -1.23 15.42 4.52
C TYR A 420 -0.21 16.34 3.85
N GLY A 421 -0.26 17.65 4.15
CA GLY A 421 0.62 18.64 3.54
C GLY A 421 2.09 18.37 3.87
N ILE A 422 2.41 18.11 5.14
CA ILE A 422 3.78 17.82 5.59
C ILE A 422 4.30 16.53 4.95
N MET A 423 3.52 15.46 4.93
CA MET A 423 3.95 14.18 4.36
C MET A 423 4.12 14.27 2.83
N MET A 424 3.27 15.01 2.13
CA MET A 424 3.44 15.30 0.71
C MET A 424 4.76 16.04 0.46
N LEU A 425 5.04 17.10 1.22
CA LEU A 425 6.28 17.87 1.07
C LEU A 425 7.52 17.06 1.44
N LEU A 426 7.50 16.36 2.58
CA LEU A 426 8.62 15.59 3.10
C LEU A 426 9.01 14.46 2.16
N SER A 427 8.06 13.64 1.70
CA SER A 427 8.32 12.51 0.80
C SER A 427 8.90 12.98 -0.55
N ASN A 428 8.35 14.04 -1.13
CA ASN A 428 8.85 14.64 -2.37
C ASN A 428 10.25 15.26 -2.18
N TRP A 429 10.48 15.94 -1.07
CA TRP A 429 11.78 16.50 -0.75
C TRP A 429 12.84 15.40 -0.59
N LEU A 430 12.58 14.37 0.22
CA LEU A 430 13.51 13.26 0.46
C LEU A 430 13.91 12.54 -0.84
N ILE A 431 12.94 12.27 -1.72
CA ILE A 431 13.17 11.63 -3.02
C ILE A 431 13.98 12.53 -3.97
N GLY A 432 14.03 13.84 -3.72
CA GLY A 432 14.75 14.81 -4.54
C GLY A 432 13.87 15.48 -5.59
N ASN A 433 12.54 15.34 -5.50
CA ASN A 433 11.62 15.97 -6.43
C ASN A 433 11.68 17.49 -6.38
N PHE A 434 12.08 18.11 -5.27
CA PHE A 434 12.20 19.58 -5.15
C PHE A 434 13.60 20.14 -5.42
N SER A 435 14.58 19.30 -5.73
CA SER A 435 15.96 19.73 -5.97
C SER A 435 16.14 20.59 -7.24
N PHE A 436 15.04 20.88 -7.97
CA PHE A 436 15.00 21.80 -9.12
C PHE A 436 14.70 23.26 -8.74
N VAL A 437 14.15 23.52 -7.55
CA VAL A 437 13.76 24.86 -7.08
C VAL A 437 14.73 25.33 -6.00
N THR A 438 15.95 25.68 -6.39
CA THR A 438 16.78 26.55 -5.57
C THR A 438 17.08 27.83 -6.35
N PRO A 439 16.15 28.80 -6.33
CA PRO A 439 16.45 30.13 -6.83
C PRO A 439 17.58 30.71 -6.00
N ARG A 440 18.67 31.18 -6.64
CA ARG A 440 19.84 31.77 -5.98
C ARG A 440 19.53 32.95 -5.05
N PHE A 441 18.32 33.50 -5.10
CA PHE A 441 17.90 34.68 -4.34
C PHE A 441 17.25 34.36 -2.97
N LEU A 442 16.90 33.10 -2.68
CA LEU A 442 16.33 32.72 -1.39
C LEU A 442 17.45 32.38 -0.39
N PRO A 443 17.37 32.85 0.87
CA PRO A 443 18.34 32.49 1.92
C PRO A 443 18.41 30.97 2.15
N GLY A 444 19.62 30.43 2.30
CA GLY A 444 19.88 28.99 2.45
C GLY A 444 19.29 28.31 3.70
N PHE A 445 18.69 29.07 4.63
CA PHE A 445 17.95 28.53 5.77
C PHE A 445 16.46 28.29 5.46
N ILE A 446 15.93 28.88 4.37
CA ILE A 446 14.52 28.76 3.94
C ILE A 446 14.36 27.66 2.89
N THR A 447 15.37 27.47 2.04
CA THR A 447 15.42 26.36 1.08
C THR A 447 16.31 25.26 1.64
N PRO A 448 15.85 24.01 1.78
CA PRO A 448 16.78 22.91 1.97
C PRO A 448 17.71 22.90 0.75
N GLY A 449 18.98 23.25 0.99
CA GLY A 449 19.97 23.45 -0.06
C GLY A 449 20.14 22.21 -0.94
N PRO A 450 20.79 22.35 -2.10
CA PRO A 450 21.06 21.22 -2.96
C PRO A 450 21.86 20.16 -2.20
N SER A 451 21.69 18.93 -2.65
CA SER A 451 22.37 17.78 -2.09
C SER A 451 23.89 18.01 -1.91
N MET A 452 24.45 17.70 -0.74
CA MET A 452 25.88 17.89 -0.39
C MET A 452 26.83 17.16 -1.36
N SER A 453 26.34 16.12 -2.03
CA SER A 453 27.07 15.41 -3.07
C SER A 453 27.31 16.21 -4.37
N ASN A 454 26.84 17.46 -4.47
CA ASN A 454 26.90 18.34 -5.66
C ASN A 454 27.90 19.52 -5.58
N VAL A 455 29.14 19.33 -5.14
CA VAL A 455 30.21 20.34 -5.38
C VAL A 455 30.89 20.15 -6.75
N ALA A 456 30.28 19.40 -7.69
CA ALA A 456 30.77 19.26 -9.06
C ALA A 456 29.85 19.93 -10.09
N GLU A 457 30.44 20.57 -11.11
CA GLU A 457 29.90 21.53 -12.09
C GLU A 457 28.61 21.16 -12.87
N THR A 458 28.04 19.97 -12.70
CA THR A 458 26.88 19.47 -13.49
C THR A 458 25.52 19.64 -12.80
N TYR A 459 25.39 20.62 -11.90
CA TYR A 459 24.14 21.00 -11.22
C TYR A 459 22.96 21.33 -12.18
N ARG A 460 23.24 21.74 -13.42
CA ARG A 460 22.24 22.35 -14.31
C ARG A 460 21.20 21.42 -14.95
N ARG A 461 21.23 20.08 -14.82
CA ARG A 461 20.59 19.22 -15.85
C ARG A 461 19.82 17.96 -15.43
N ARG A 462 19.31 17.79 -14.20
CA ARG A 462 18.48 16.61 -13.90
C ARG A 462 17.14 16.96 -13.26
N SER A 463 16.14 17.15 -14.11
CA SER A 463 14.73 17.07 -13.71
C SER A 463 14.43 15.63 -13.29
N PHE A 464 13.75 15.41 -12.16
CA PHE A 464 13.25 14.09 -11.73
C PHE A 464 12.04 13.62 -12.56
N LEU A 465 11.81 14.22 -13.74
CA LEU A 465 10.81 13.78 -14.70
C LEU A 465 11.42 12.80 -15.70
N PRO A 466 10.61 11.89 -16.29
CA PRO A 466 11.07 10.99 -17.33
C PRO A 466 11.68 11.74 -18.52
N ASN A 467 12.58 11.09 -19.26
CA ASN A 467 13.30 11.75 -20.36
C ASN A 467 12.39 12.19 -21.52
N ASN A 468 11.30 11.45 -21.76
CA ASN A 468 10.38 11.69 -22.86
C ASN A 468 9.48 12.91 -22.61
N ILE A 469 9.36 13.80 -23.61
CA ILE A 469 8.57 15.03 -23.53
C ILE A 469 7.08 14.78 -23.25
N VAL A 470 6.50 13.73 -23.82
CA VAL A 470 5.09 13.38 -23.62
C VAL A 470 4.85 13.05 -22.15
N TRP A 471 5.73 12.27 -21.54
CA TRP A 471 5.68 11.95 -20.11
C TRP A 471 5.86 13.18 -19.23
N LYS A 472 6.76 14.11 -19.61
CA LYS A 472 6.93 15.39 -18.89
C LYS A 472 5.66 16.22 -18.92
N ILE A 473 5.06 16.41 -20.11
CA ILE A 473 3.82 17.18 -20.27
C ILE A 473 2.71 16.55 -19.46
N LEU A 474 2.54 15.22 -19.53
CA LEU A 474 1.51 14.50 -18.79
C LEU A 474 1.66 14.69 -17.27
N ILE A 475 2.87 14.47 -16.74
CA ILE A 475 3.12 14.58 -15.30
C ILE A 475 2.95 16.02 -14.82
N ILE A 476 3.53 17.01 -15.53
CA ILE A 476 3.40 18.43 -15.16
C ILE A 476 1.94 18.86 -15.21
N THR A 477 1.20 18.49 -16.27
CA THR A 477 -0.22 18.81 -16.39
C THR A 477 -1.02 18.19 -15.25
N SER A 478 -0.75 16.93 -14.90
CA SER A 478 -1.44 16.29 -13.76
C SER A 478 -1.19 17.04 -12.45
N TYR A 479 0.04 17.51 -12.18
CA TYR A 479 0.34 18.30 -10.99
C TYR A 479 -0.32 19.68 -11.01
N ILE A 480 -0.39 20.35 -12.16
CA ILE A 480 -1.12 21.62 -12.30
C ILE A 480 -2.60 21.40 -11.97
N VAL A 481 -3.23 20.37 -12.53
CA VAL A 481 -4.64 20.08 -12.27
C VAL A 481 -4.87 19.69 -10.80
N MET A 482 -3.97 18.91 -10.18
CA MET A 482 -4.03 18.61 -8.74
C MET A 482 -4.00 19.90 -7.89
N ALA A 483 -3.11 20.83 -8.21
CA ALA A 483 -3.00 22.10 -7.50
C ALA A 483 -4.27 22.96 -7.69
N VAL A 484 -4.80 23.02 -8.91
CA VAL A 484 -6.05 23.72 -9.21
C VAL A 484 -7.21 23.11 -8.42
N ILE A 485 -7.35 21.78 -8.38
CA ILE A 485 -8.40 21.10 -7.60
C ILE A 485 -8.28 21.43 -6.11
N HIS A 486 -7.08 21.43 -5.54
CA HIS A 486 -6.89 21.84 -4.14
C HIS A 486 -7.27 23.29 -3.88
N ILE A 487 -6.90 24.22 -4.77
CA ILE A 487 -7.27 25.64 -4.64
C ILE A 487 -8.79 25.80 -4.70
N LEU A 488 -9.45 25.14 -5.66
CA LEU A 488 -10.90 25.17 -5.79
C LEU A 488 -11.60 24.60 -4.54
N ASP A 489 -11.16 23.43 -4.06
CA ASP A 489 -11.72 22.77 -2.88
C ASP A 489 -11.51 23.55 -1.56
N LEU A 490 -10.51 24.43 -1.49
CA LEU A 490 -10.23 25.26 -0.32
C LEU A 490 -10.94 26.62 -0.36
N PHE A 491 -11.01 27.26 -1.53
CA PHE A 491 -11.44 28.66 -1.64
C PHE A 491 -12.78 28.84 -2.35
N VAL A 492 -13.27 27.85 -3.10
CA VAL A 492 -14.47 27.97 -3.93
C VAL A 492 -15.52 26.96 -3.46
N GLN A 493 -16.67 27.48 -3.02
CA GLN A 493 -17.81 26.65 -2.68
C GLN A 493 -18.30 25.89 -3.93
N PRO A 494 -18.59 24.57 -3.84
CA PRO A 494 -19.11 23.82 -4.96
C PRO A 494 -20.47 24.41 -5.40
N PRO A 495 -20.77 24.40 -6.71
CA PRO A 495 -22.08 24.86 -7.19
C PRO A 495 -23.22 24.10 -6.52
N ALA A 496 -24.30 24.78 -6.13
CA ALA A 496 -25.43 24.17 -5.40
C ALA A 496 -26.07 22.97 -6.14
N LYS A 497 -26.00 22.94 -7.47
CA LYS A 497 -26.50 21.83 -8.30
C LYS A 497 -25.57 20.60 -8.31
N LEU A 498 -24.30 20.76 -7.93
CA LEU A 498 -23.25 19.74 -7.98
C LEU A 498 -22.39 19.82 -6.69
N PRO A 499 -22.94 19.42 -5.53
CA PRO A 499 -22.25 19.59 -4.23
C PRO A 499 -20.92 18.82 -4.15
N ASP A 500 -20.79 17.73 -4.92
CA ASP A 500 -19.64 16.83 -4.89
C ASP A 500 -18.64 17.05 -6.03
N LEU A 501 -18.74 18.16 -6.75
CA LEU A 501 -17.98 18.40 -7.99
C LEU A 501 -16.47 18.23 -7.79
N TRP A 502 -15.91 18.80 -6.72
CA TRP A 502 -14.47 18.72 -6.44
C TRP A 502 -13.99 17.30 -6.16
N VAL A 503 -14.80 16.52 -5.45
CA VAL A 503 -14.51 15.10 -5.19
C VAL A 503 -14.54 14.30 -6.49
N LEU A 504 -15.54 14.53 -7.34
CA LEU A 504 -15.61 13.86 -8.66
C LEU A 504 -14.45 14.24 -9.57
N MET A 505 -14.00 15.51 -9.57
CA MET A 505 -12.80 15.93 -10.30
C MET A 505 -11.54 15.25 -9.80
N ASN A 506 -11.41 15.07 -8.49
CA ASN A 506 -10.32 14.30 -7.88
C ASN A 506 -10.33 12.85 -8.37
N CYS A 507 -11.48 12.16 -8.28
CA CYS A 507 -11.62 10.79 -8.76
C CYS A 507 -11.33 10.64 -10.26
N ALA A 508 -11.80 11.58 -11.09
CA ALA A 508 -11.59 11.55 -12.54
C ALA A 508 -10.11 11.73 -12.93
N LEU A 509 -9.40 12.66 -12.28
CA LEU A 509 -7.96 12.84 -12.49
C LEU A 509 -7.18 11.62 -12.03
N GLY A 510 -7.51 11.11 -10.84
CA GLY A 510 -6.90 9.90 -10.27
C GLY A 510 -7.05 8.70 -11.21
N PHE A 511 -8.27 8.40 -11.65
CA PHE A 511 -8.57 7.30 -12.57
C PHE A 511 -7.76 7.39 -13.87
N THR A 512 -7.68 8.60 -14.44
CA THR A 512 -6.92 8.84 -15.68
C THR A 512 -5.43 8.53 -15.47
N CYS A 513 -4.84 9.04 -14.39
CA CYS A 513 -3.43 8.81 -14.08
C CYS A 513 -3.14 7.33 -13.76
N PHE A 514 -4.00 6.67 -12.97
CA PHE A 514 -3.88 5.25 -12.64
C PHE A 514 -4.01 4.36 -13.87
N SER A 515 -4.92 4.67 -14.78
CA SER A 515 -5.10 3.93 -16.04
C SER A 515 -3.87 4.05 -16.95
N VAL A 516 -3.31 5.26 -17.09
CA VAL A 516 -2.06 5.48 -17.84
C VAL A 516 -0.89 4.72 -17.21
N PHE A 517 -0.76 4.77 -15.89
CA PHE A 517 0.26 4.00 -15.17
C PHE A 517 0.08 2.49 -15.36
N TRP A 518 -1.15 1.98 -15.28
CA TRP A 518 -1.46 0.56 -15.47
C TRP A 518 -1.06 0.06 -16.86
N LEU A 519 -1.35 0.84 -17.91
CA LEU A 519 -0.91 0.54 -19.27
C LEU A 519 0.63 0.56 -19.40
N TRP A 520 1.28 1.57 -18.82
CA TRP A 520 2.75 1.65 -18.78
C TRP A 520 3.36 0.46 -18.05
N ASN A 521 2.77 0.03 -16.93
CA ASN A 521 3.26 -1.06 -16.12
C ASN A 521 3.13 -2.41 -16.85
N ASN A 522 2.03 -2.63 -17.60
CA ASN A 522 1.89 -3.79 -18.48
C ASN A 522 2.90 -3.79 -19.62
N TYR A 523 3.13 -2.63 -20.25
CA TYR A 523 4.19 -2.48 -21.25
C TYR A 523 5.57 -2.80 -20.67
N LYS A 524 5.90 -2.25 -19.49
CA LYS A 524 7.16 -2.55 -18.79
C LYS A 524 7.28 -4.02 -18.48
N LEU A 525 6.26 -4.66 -17.91
CA LEU A 525 6.23 -6.09 -17.63
C LEU A 525 6.57 -6.93 -18.88
N PHE A 526 5.96 -6.60 -20.02
CA PHE A 526 6.25 -7.26 -21.30
C PHE A 526 7.72 -7.09 -21.72
N THR A 527 8.27 -5.88 -21.62
CA THR A 527 9.68 -5.62 -21.96
C THR A 527 10.68 -6.29 -20.99
N MET A 528 10.33 -6.41 -19.70
CA MET A 528 11.18 -7.03 -18.68
C MET A 528 11.36 -8.54 -18.88
N ARG A 529 10.51 -9.18 -19.70
CA ARG A 529 10.67 -10.57 -20.13
C ARG A 529 12.07 -10.85 -20.69
N ASN A 530 12.59 -9.94 -21.51
CA ASN A 530 13.87 -10.13 -22.21
C ASN A 530 15.07 -9.61 -21.40
N LYS A 531 14.83 -9.13 -20.18
CA LYS A 531 15.84 -8.53 -19.31
C LYS A 531 16.25 -9.47 -18.18
N SER A 532 17.35 -9.11 -17.52
CA SER A 532 17.89 -9.74 -16.32
C SER A 532 17.60 -8.91 -15.07
N ILE A 533 17.90 -9.48 -13.90
CA ILE A 533 17.79 -8.76 -12.62
C ILE A 533 18.73 -7.54 -12.53
N LEU A 534 19.84 -7.55 -13.29
CA LEU A 534 20.79 -6.43 -13.34
C LEU A 534 20.22 -5.20 -14.05
N ASP A 535 19.20 -5.41 -14.88
CA ASP A 535 18.53 -4.35 -15.65
C ASP A 535 17.35 -3.72 -14.89
N LEU A 536 17.09 -4.18 -13.66
CA LEU A 536 16.04 -3.64 -12.79
C LEU A 536 16.48 -2.34 -12.12
#